data_AF-A0A4Q7W2N6-F1
#
_entry.id   AF-A0A4Q7W2N6-F1
#
_cell.length_a   1.000
_cell.length_b   1.000
_cell.length_c   1.000
_cell.angle_alpha   90.00
_cell.angle_beta   90.00
_cell.angle_gamma   90.00
#
_symmetry.space_group_name_H-M   'P 1'
#
loop_
_entity.id
_entity.type
_entity.pdbx_description
1 polymer ?
#
loop_
_entity_poly.entity_id
_entity_poly.type
_entity_poly.pdbx_seq_one_letter_code
_entity_poly.pdbx_strand_id
1 'polypeptide(L)'
;MSSFPDEVEGYYVELAERRRWSDETSAAIRATVELIRDLDRGTAPRTYGAVADDHGTDWLYEAVWHEREWVVIRQLGSGEDGEVTRYWWQRLEDDEGMLTDQALDREEWGLRPLSREDFYTAWDDPGWSLSA
;
A
#
# COMPACT_ATOMS: atom_id res chain seq x y z
N MET A 1 -11.08 13.13 17.14
CA MET A 1 -10.27 12.10 16.46
C MET A 1 -11.21 10.99 16.06
N SER A 2 -11.31 10.67 14.76
CA SER A 2 -12.13 9.55 14.32
C SER A 2 -11.35 8.27 14.59
N SER A 3 -11.79 7.48 15.56
CA SER A 3 -11.17 6.19 15.89
C SER A 3 -10.99 5.34 14.64
N PHE A 4 -9.94 4.52 14.59
CA PHE A 4 -9.89 3.44 13.62
C PHE A 4 -10.97 2.40 13.96
N PRO A 5 -11.41 1.61 12.96
CA PRO A 5 -12.19 0.40 13.23
C PRO A 5 -11.43 -0.53 14.17
N ASP A 6 -12.16 -1.25 15.04
CA ASP A 6 -11.57 -2.13 16.07
C ASP A 6 -10.66 -3.20 15.47
N GLU A 7 -10.96 -3.70 14.27
CA GLU A 7 -10.14 -4.68 13.55
C GLU A 7 -8.75 -4.12 13.18
N VAL A 8 -8.67 -2.82 12.84
CA VAL A 8 -7.42 -2.15 12.48
C VAL A 8 -6.60 -1.85 13.73
N GLU A 9 -7.25 -1.36 14.79
CA GLU A 9 -6.58 -1.17 16.09
C GLU A 9 -6.02 -2.50 16.60
N GLY A 10 -6.83 -3.57 16.57
CA GLY A 10 -6.41 -4.90 17.00
C GLY A 10 -5.23 -5.43 16.20
N TYR A 11 -5.25 -5.27 14.87
CA TYR A 11 -4.15 -5.68 14.00
C TYR A 11 -2.81 -5.04 14.41
N TYR A 12 -2.78 -3.72 14.59
CA TYR A 12 -1.54 -3.03 14.95
C TYR A 12 -1.10 -3.29 16.39
N VAL A 13 -2.02 -3.52 17.32
CA VAL A 13 -1.69 -3.95 18.68
C VAL A 13 -1.00 -5.32 18.66
N GLU A 14 -1.59 -6.29 17.97
CA GLU A 14 -1.00 -7.64 17.86
C GLU A 14 0.37 -7.62 17.16
N LEU A 15 0.50 -6.81 16.10
CA LEU A 15 1.77 -6.65 15.40
C LEU A 15 2.84 -6.00 16.28
N ALA A 16 2.47 -4.95 17.03
CA ALA A 16 3.36 -4.27 17.97
C ALA A 16 3.84 -5.21 19.07
N GLU A 17 2.95 -6.04 19.63
CA GLU A 17 3.30 -7.05 20.62
C GLU A 17 4.25 -8.10 20.04
N ARG A 18 3.93 -8.64 18.86
CA ARG A 18 4.75 -9.65 18.17
C ARG A 18 6.16 -9.14 17.88
N ARG A 19 6.28 -7.88 17.44
CA ARG A 19 7.56 -7.22 17.11
C ARG A 19 8.25 -6.57 18.30
N ARG A 20 7.57 -6.52 19.46
CA ARG A 20 8.04 -5.83 20.68
C ARG A 20 8.38 -4.36 20.42
N TRP A 21 7.49 -3.67 19.72
CA TRP A 21 7.62 -2.24 19.46
C TRP A 21 7.62 -1.43 20.74
N SER A 22 8.37 -0.32 20.75
CA SER A 22 8.26 0.69 21.80
C SER A 22 6.95 1.48 21.65
N ASP A 23 6.56 2.18 22.72
CA ASP A 23 5.43 3.13 22.65
C ASP A 23 5.64 4.20 21.58
N GLU A 24 6.89 4.66 21.41
CA GLU A 24 7.26 5.62 20.37
C GLU A 24 7.05 5.05 18.97
N THR A 25 7.47 3.80 18.72
CA THR A 25 7.29 3.13 17.44
C THR A 25 5.80 2.94 17.15
N SER A 26 5.03 2.50 18.15
CA SER A 26 3.59 2.30 18.03
C SER A 26 2.86 3.61 17.73
N ALA A 27 3.27 4.72 18.36
CA ALA A 27 2.74 6.05 18.10
C ALA A 27 3.10 6.55 16.68
N ALA A 28 4.34 6.31 16.22
CA ALA A 28 4.77 6.68 14.87
C ALA A 28 3.98 5.91 13.80
N ILE A 29 3.84 4.58 13.94
CA ILE A 29 3.03 3.77 13.03
C ILE A 29 1.58 4.24 13.04
N ARG A 30 1.00 4.49 14.20
CA ARG A 30 -0.36 5.04 14.29
C ARG A 30 -0.49 6.35 13.49
N ALA A 31 0.44 7.29 13.65
CA ALA A 31 0.42 8.55 12.92
C ALA A 31 0.52 8.34 11.40
N THR A 32 1.35 7.39 10.94
CA THR A 32 1.42 7.01 9.53
C THR A 32 0.09 6.42 9.04
N VAL A 33 -0.55 5.55 9.82
CA VAL A 33 -1.88 5.01 9.47
C VAL A 33 -2.92 6.13 9.34
N GLU A 34 -2.91 7.10 10.25
CA GLU A 34 -3.81 8.26 10.19
C GLU A 34 -3.56 9.06 8.91
N LEU A 35 -2.30 9.36 8.60
CA LEU A 35 -1.92 10.08 7.37
C LEU A 35 -2.39 9.33 6.11
N ILE A 36 -2.04 8.05 5.95
CA ILE A 36 -2.41 7.29 4.75
C ILE A 36 -3.93 7.15 4.62
N ARG A 37 -4.66 6.99 5.73
CA ARG A 37 -6.14 6.96 5.73
C ARG A 37 -6.73 8.30 5.28
N ASP A 38 -6.16 9.41 5.71
CA ASP A 38 -6.62 10.75 5.33
C ASP A 38 -6.32 11.04 3.85
N LEU A 39 -5.16 10.62 3.34
CA LEU A 39 -4.83 10.67 1.91
C LEU A 39 -5.76 9.79 1.07
N ASP A 40 -6.03 8.54 1.50
CA ASP A 40 -6.94 7.60 0.84
C ASP A 40 -8.38 8.13 0.76
N ARG A 41 -8.82 8.92 1.74
CA ARG A 41 -10.15 9.57 1.75
C ARG A 41 -10.18 10.93 1.04
N GLY A 42 -9.02 11.51 0.81
CA GLY A 42 -8.87 12.81 0.18
C GLY A 42 -9.23 12.80 -1.30
N THR A 43 -9.41 14.01 -1.84
CA THR A 43 -9.71 14.27 -3.25
C THR A 43 -8.49 14.77 -4.03
N ALA A 44 -7.29 14.65 -3.45
CA ALA A 44 -6.06 15.04 -4.12
C ALA A 44 -5.85 14.20 -5.40
N PRO A 45 -5.10 14.73 -6.39
CA PRO A 45 -4.80 14.00 -7.62
C PRO A 45 -4.20 12.62 -7.33
N ARG A 46 -4.55 11.64 -8.17
CA ARG A 46 -4.10 10.25 -8.07
C ARG A 46 -3.38 9.82 -9.33
N THR A 47 -2.40 8.94 -9.17
CA THR A 47 -1.75 8.22 -10.28
C THR A 47 -1.68 6.74 -9.95
N TYR A 48 -1.66 5.91 -11.00
CA TYR A 48 -1.55 4.47 -10.90
C TYR A 48 -0.43 3.98 -11.80
N GLY A 49 0.26 2.93 -11.38
CA GLY A 49 1.33 2.34 -12.16
C GLY A 49 1.56 0.89 -11.77
N ALA A 50 2.15 0.14 -12.70
CA ALA A 50 2.49 -1.25 -12.48
C ALA A 50 3.88 -1.59 -13.01
N VAL A 51 4.55 -2.54 -12.36
CA VAL A 51 5.85 -3.07 -12.74
C VAL A 51 5.96 -4.52 -12.31
N ALA A 52 6.54 -5.35 -13.16
CA ALA A 52 6.92 -6.71 -12.81
C ALA A 52 8.30 -6.65 -12.14
N ASP A 53 8.45 -7.30 -10.98
CA ASP A 53 9.76 -7.46 -10.37
C ASP A 53 10.54 -8.65 -10.98
N ASP A 54 11.81 -8.75 -10.61
CA ASP A 54 12.71 -9.81 -11.08
C ASP A 54 12.35 -11.21 -10.51
N HIS A 55 11.39 -11.28 -9.59
CA HIS A 55 10.93 -12.50 -8.93
C HIS A 55 9.58 -13.00 -9.47
N GLY A 56 9.03 -12.34 -10.50
CA GLY A 56 7.76 -12.72 -11.12
C GLY A 56 6.53 -12.18 -10.38
N THR A 57 6.70 -11.23 -9.45
CA THR A 57 5.58 -10.54 -8.81
C THR A 57 5.23 -9.29 -9.60
N ASP A 58 3.97 -9.20 -10.03
CA ASP A 58 3.43 -7.98 -10.59
C ASP A 58 3.02 -7.05 -9.44
N TRP A 59 3.69 -5.91 -9.34
CA TRP A 59 3.38 -4.86 -8.37
C TRP A 59 2.56 -3.76 -9.00
N LEU A 60 1.44 -3.41 -8.35
CA LEU A 60 0.59 -2.29 -8.72
C LEU A 60 0.57 -1.29 -7.58
N TYR A 61 0.61 -0.01 -7.95
CA TYR A 61 0.66 1.11 -7.00
C TYR A 61 -0.45 2.11 -7.31
N GLU A 62 -1.11 2.58 -6.26
CA GLU A 62 -1.89 3.82 -6.28
C GLU A 62 -1.18 4.85 -5.39
N ALA A 63 -0.92 6.03 -5.95
CA ALA A 63 -0.32 7.14 -5.23
C ALA A 63 -1.14 8.42 -5.33
N VAL A 64 -1.04 9.25 -4.29
CA VAL A 64 -1.71 10.55 -4.16
C VAL A 64 -0.66 11.66 -4.10
N TRP A 65 -0.93 12.78 -4.77
CA TRP A 65 -0.07 13.95 -4.68
C TRP A 65 -0.22 14.63 -3.31
N HIS A 66 0.85 14.63 -2.52
CA HIS A 66 0.90 15.23 -1.19
C HIS A 66 2.28 15.87 -0.98
N GLU A 67 2.33 17.08 -0.39
CA GLU A 67 3.58 17.77 -0.04
C GLU A 67 4.71 17.78 -1.09
N ARG A 68 4.34 17.85 -2.38
CA ARG A 68 5.23 17.89 -3.57
C ARG A 68 5.82 16.54 -3.99
N GLU A 69 5.26 15.44 -3.51
CA GLU A 69 5.62 14.08 -3.92
C GLU A 69 4.37 13.21 -4.16
N TRP A 70 4.56 12.08 -4.83
CA TRP A 70 3.54 11.06 -4.99
C TRP A 70 3.66 10.04 -3.88
N VAL A 71 2.82 10.15 -2.84
CA VAL A 71 2.81 9.21 -1.71
C VAL A 71 1.99 7.99 -2.09
N VAL A 72 2.58 6.80 -2.03
CA VAL A 72 1.86 5.53 -2.26
C VAL A 72 0.88 5.30 -1.11
N ILE A 73 -0.39 5.04 -1.43
CA ILE A 73 -1.45 4.80 -0.45
C ILE A 73 -2.03 3.39 -0.51
N ARG A 74 -1.85 2.70 -1.64
CA ARG A 74 -2.18 1.29 -1.83
C ARG A 74 -1.15 0.61 -2.71
N GLN A 75 -0.81 -0.62 -2.35
CA GLN A 75 0.12 -1.46 -3.10
C GLN A 75 -0.43 -2.89 -3.13
N LEU A 76 -0.40 -3.50 -4.31
CA LEU A 76 -0.81 -4.88 -4.56
C LEU A 76 0.37 -5.61 -5.20
N GLY A 77 0.75 -6.75 -4.64
CA GLY A 77 1.64 -7.72 -5.27
C GLY A 77 0.84 -8.94 -5.68
N SER A 78 1.01 -9.40 -6.91
CA SER A 78 0.46 -10.67 -7.42
C SER A 78 1.60 -11.56 -7.89
N GLY A 79 1.90 -12.62 -7.14
CA GLY A 79 2.95 -13.59 -7.49
C GLY A 79 2.49 -14.61 -8.55
N GLU A 80 3.44 -15.24 -9.24
CA GLU A 80 3.16 -16.28 -10.24
C GLU A 80 2.48 -17.54 -9.64
N ASP A 81 2.68 -17.78 -8.34
CA ASP A 81 2.04 -18.85 -7.58
C ASP A 81 0.59 -18.54 -7.17
N GLY A 82 0.11 -17.33 -7.49
CA GLY A 82 -1.21 -16.84 -7.13
C GLY A 82 -1.28 -16.27 -5.71
N GLU A 83 -0.15 -16.11 -5.02
CA GLU A 83 -0.11 -15.38 -3.75
C GLU A 83 -0.36 -13.88 -3.99
N VAL A 84 -1.18 -13.30 -3.12
CA VAL A 84 -1.64 -11.92 -3.26
C VAL A 84 -1.38 -11.16 -1.98
N THR A 85 -0.55 -10.13 -2.09
CA THR A 85 -0.20 -9.26 -0.97
C THR A 85 -0.79 -7.89 -1.18
N ARG A 86 -1.44 -7.34 -0.16
CA ARG A 86 -2.04 -6.00 -0.21
C ARG A 86 -1.58 -5.17 0.98
N TYR A 87 -1.08 -3.98 0.68
CA TYR A 87 -0.76 -2.97 1.68
C TYR A 87 -1.59 -1.72 1.48
N TRP A 88 -2.18 -1.23 2.56
CA TRP A 88 -2.93 0.03 2.63
C TRP A 88 -3.05 0.47 4.10
N TRP A 89 -3.72 1.58 4.42
CA TRP A 89 -3.81 2.07 5.80
C TRP A 89 -4.32 1.05 6.85
N GLN A 90 -5.11 0.03 6.50
CA GLN A 90 -5.53 -0.99 7.48
C GLN A 90 -4.47 -2.07 7.71
N ARG A 91 -3.49 -2.18 6.81
CA ARG A 91 -2.39 -3.14 6.83
C ARG A 91 -1.19 -2.52 6.12
N LEU A 92 -0.53 -1.59 6.79
CA LEU A 92 0.65 -0.90 6.27
C LEU A 92 1.84 -1.83 6.13
N GLU A 93 2.00 -2.76 7.06
CA GLU A 93 3.14 -3.66 7.09
C GLU A 93 2.74 -4.96 7.78
N ASP A 94 3.35 -6.06 7.37
CA ASP A 94 3.31 -7.35 8.02
C ASP A 94 4.70 -8.00 8.00
N ASP A 95 4.77 -9.29 8.33
CA ASP A 95 6.04 -10.02 8.42
C ASP A 95 6.73 -10.27 7.08
N GLU A 96 6.03 -10.12 5.96
CA GLU A 96 6.55 -10.31 4.62
C GLU A 96 6.92 -8.99 3.94
N GLY A 97 6.39 -7.85 4.41
CA GLY A 97 6.76 -6.55 3.86
C GLY A 97 5.93 -5.38 4.36
N MET A 98 5.95 -4.30 3.57
CA MET A 98 5.28 -3.05 3.90
C MET A 98 4.87 -2.27 2.65
N LEU A 99 3.89 -1.38 2.81
CA LEU A 99 3.63 -0.28 1.91
C LEU A 99 4.93 0.52 1.77
N THR A 100 5.39 0.69 0.53
CA THR A 100 6.61 1.45 0.27
C THR A 100 6.57 2.83 0.93
N ASP A 101 7.67 3.19 1.58
CA ASP A 101 7.90 4.51 2.18
C ASP A 101 8.52 5.49 1.19
N GLN A 102 8.84 5.03 -0.03
CA GLN A 102 9.40 5.84 -1.09
C GLN A 102 8.30 6.56 -1.87
N ALA A 103 8.59 7.79 -2.26
CA ALA A 103 7.78 8.51 -3.24
C ALA A 103 7.74 7.74 -4.56
N LEU A 104 6.54 7.65 -5.16
CA LEU A 104 6.36 7.01 -6.45
C LEU A 104 6.98 7.88 -7.56
N ASP A 105 8.14 7.46 -8.06
CA ASP A 105 8.73 8.00 -9.28
C ASP A 105 8.51 7.01 -10.44
N ARG A 106 7.64 7.40 -11.37
CA ARG A 106 7.24 6.52 -12.47
C ARG A 106 8.36 6.26 -13.47
N GLU A 107 9.24 7.24 -13.68
CA GLU A 107 10.32 7.12 -14.64
C GLU A 107 11.45 6.28 -14.03
N GLU A 108 11.83 6.58 -12.79
CA GLU A 108 12.88 5.85 -12.07
C GLU A 108 12.52 4.37 -11.88
N TRP A 109 11.25 4.09 -11.56
CA TRP A 109 10.79 2.71 -11.31
C TRP A 109 10.35 1.99 -12.59
N GLY A 110 10.36 2.66 -13.75
CA GLY A 110 9.92 2.06 -15.01
C GLY A 110 8.43 1.66 -15.01
N LEU A 111 7.58 2.39 -14.28
CA LEU A 111 6.17 2.04 -14.12
C LEU A 111 5.41 2.18 -15.44
N ARG A 112 4.76 1.10 -15.85
CA ARG A 112 3.74 1.16 -16.89
C ARG A 112 2.54 1.93 -16.36
N PRO A 113 2.00 2.91 -17.12
CA PRO A 113 0.75 3.56 -16.75
C PRO A 113 -0.36 2.54 -16.55
N LEU A 114 -1.12 2.66 -15.47
CA LEU A 114 -2.28 1.85 -15.20
C LEU A 114 -3.52 2.74 -15.10
N SER A 115 -4.69 2.27 -15.54
CA SER A 115 -5.93 2.99 -15.28
C SER A 115 -6.43 2.70 -13.86
N ARG A 116 -7.30 3.59 -13.34
CA ARG A 116 -7.99 3.34 -12.07
C ARG A 116 -8.81 2.04 -12.14
N GLU A 117 -9.50 1.82 -13.25
CA GLU A 117 -10.38 0.66 -13.43
C GLU A 117 -9.58 -0.66 -13.38
N ASP A 118 -8.44 -0.71 -14.07
CA ASP A 118 -7.56 -1.89 -14.05
C ASP A 118 -7.01 -2.16 -12.64
N PHE A 119 -6.58 -1.10 -11.94
CA PHE A 119 -6.09 -1.22 -10.57
C PHE A 119 -7.14 -1.82 -9.63
N TYR A 120 -8.35 -1.26 -9.62
CA TYR A 120 -9.40 -1.75 -8.71
C TYR A 120 -9.96 -3.10 -9.12
N THR A 121 -9.94 -3.44 -10.42
CA THR A 121 -10.25 -4.80 -10.89
C THR A 121 -9.26 -5.81 -10.29
N ALA A 122 -7.96 -5.55 -10.40
CA ALA A 122 -6.92 -6.40 -9.81
C ALA A 122 -7.00 -6.43 -8.28
N TRP A 123 -7.35 -5.30 -7.66
CA TRP A 123 -7.46 -5.16 -6.22
C TRP A 123 -8.59 -6.02 -5.65
N ASP A 124 -9.76 -6.01 -6.27
CA ASP A 124 -10.96 -6.71 -5.80
C ASP A 124 -10.96 -8.19 -6.18
N ASP A 125 -10.46 -8.54 -7.37
CA ASP A 125 -10.35 -9.91 -7.88
C ASP A 125 -8.93 -10.18 -8.41
N PRO A 126 -8.03 -10.70 -7.56
CA PRO A 126 -6.62 -10.85 -7.92
C PRO A 126 -6.42 -12.11 -8.78
N GLY A 127 -6.69 -11.96 -10.07
CA GLY A 127 -6.25 -12.84 -11.15
C GLY A 127 -5.59 -12.06 -12.29
N TRP A 128 -5.20 -10.82 -12.02
CA TRP A 128 -4.62 -9.89 -12.96
C TRP A 128 -3.10 -10.08 -13.04
N SER A 129 -2.55 -10.14 -14.25
CA SER A 129 -1.11 -10.16 -14.49
C SER A 129 -0.71 -9.20 -15.62
N LEU A 130 0.47 -8.61 -15.54
CA LEU A 130 1.12 -7.83 -16.60
C LEU A 130 1.50 -8.69 -17.81
N SER A 131 1.56 -10.01 -17.62
CA SER A 131 1.98 -10.98 -18.64
C SER A 131 0.81 -11.67 -19.37
N ALA A 132 -0.43 -11.45 -18.90
CA ALA A 132 -1.64 -12.06 -19.45
C ALA A 132 -2.15 -11.40 -20.75
#